data_AF-A0A349CIH8-F1
#
_entry.id   AF-A0A349CIH8-F1
#
_cell.length_a   1.000
_cell.length_b   1.000
_cell.length_c   1.000
_cell.angle_alpha   90.00
_cell.angle_beta   90.00
_cell.angle_gamma   90.00
#
_symmetry.space_group_name_H-M   'P 1'
#
loop_
_entity.id
_entity.type
_entity.pdbx_description
1 polymer ?
#
loop_
_entity_poly.entity_id
_entity_poly.type
_entity_poly.pdbx_seq_one_letter_code
_entity_poly.pdbx_strand_id
1 'polypeptide(L)'
;MDNIKIAVIILIFPILLSAGIFTIPYVLDYSSNIITELAVLQSGRWLWGHIISALAFGWAIIVAHYISRYLYYNEQNRIGTFSLYLTVAGGILMAAGMGADGIGPVATVNGGAQASVFFEGSGMIITIIFMVGIIVFGFGLINQIIGLGRIGVIPDIFVYVLIACAILFMGFAALPSSMGLYCIAYLSVLIYGCLSVLFCFSET
;
A
#
# COMPACT_ATOMS: atom_id res chain seq x y z
N MET A 1 8.38 13.40 20.84
CA MET A 1 7.12 12.74 20.41
C MET A 1 7.17 11.33 20.97
N ASP A 2 6.06 10.70 21.33
CA ASP A 2 6.10 9.36 21.94
C ASP A 2 6.36 8.29 20.86
N ASN A 3 7.58 7.78 20.83
CA ASN A 3 8.04 6.84 19.79
C ASN A 3 7.25 5.53 19.78
N ILE A 4 6.74 5.10 20.95
CA ILE A 4 5.89 3.90 21.05
C ILE A 4 4.55 4.15 20.36
N LYS A 5 3.97 5.35 20.50
CA LYS A 5 2.74 5.70 19.77
C LYS A 5 2.95 5.69 18.26
N ILE A 6 4.08 6.21 17.79
CA ILE A 6 4.43 6.20 16.36
C ILE A 6 4.57 4.75 15.87
N ALA A 7 5.29 3.90 16.60
CA ALA A 7 5.46 2.49 16.28
C ALA A 7 4.12 1.76 16.13
N VAL A 8 3.20 1.93 17.09
CA VAL A 8 1.86 1.32 17.02
C VAL A 8 1.09 1.79 15.79
N ILE A 9 1.14 3.10 15.48
CA ILE A 9 0.47 3.66 14.30
C ILE A 9 1.04 3.06 13.01
N ILE A 10 2.37 2.95 12.92
CA ILE A 10 3.09 2.33 11.79
C ILE A 10 2.64 0.88 11.59
N LEU A 11 2.55 0.10 12.68
CA LEU A 11 2.26 -1.33 12.61
C LEU A 11 0.83 -1.65 12.14
N ILE A 12 -0.12 -0.75 12.36
CA ILE A 12 -1.50 -0.93 11.92
C ILE A 12 -1.61 -1.04 10.39
N PHE A 13 -0.81 -0.26 9.64
CA PHE A 13 -0.86 -0.28 8.16
C PHE A 13 -0.64 -1.68 7.56
N PRO A 14 0.50 -2.36 7.79
CA PRO A 14 0.76 -3.65 7.16
C PRO A 14 -0.20 -4.74 7.65
N ILE A 15 -0.72 -4.65 8.87
CA ILE A 15 -1.75 -5.56 9.39
C ILE A 15 -3.05 -5.40 8.60
N LEU A 16 -3.55 -4.17 8.47
CA LEU A 16 -4.77 -3.89 7.70
C LEU A 16 -4.60 -4.27 6.23
N LEU A 17 -3.46 -3.93 5.61
CA LEU A 17 -3.21 -4.24 4.22
C LEU A 17 -3.19 -5.75 3.98
N SER A 18 -2.50 -6.50 4.84
CA SER A 18 -2.45 -7.96 4.78
C SER A 18 -3.84 -8.56 4.97
N ALA A 19 -4.60 -8.12 5.98
CA ALA A 19 -5.95 -8.62 6.22
C ALA A 19 -6.87 -8.41 5.02
N GLY A 20 -6.82 -7.23 4.38
CA GLY A 20 -7.58 -6.96 3.15
C GLY A 20 -7.15 -7.88 2.01
N ILE A 21 -5.85 -7.97 1.74
CA ILE A 21 -5.32 -8.75 0.61
C ILE A 21 -5.60 -10.26 0.77
N PHE A 22 -5.43 -10.84 1.97
CA PHE A 22 -5.75 -12.25 2.21
C PHE A 22 -7.26 -12.55 2.20
N THR A 23 -8.10 -11.52 2.32
CA THR A 23 -9.56 -11.67 2.17
C THR A 23 -9.95 -11.79 0.70
N ILE A 24 -9.25 -11.11 -0.21
CA ILE A 24 -9.49 -11.17 -1.66
C ILE A 24 -9.29 -12.61 -2.15
N PRO A 25 -10.23 -13.19 -2.92
CA PRO A 25 -10.07 -14.51 -3.51
C PRO A 25 -8.84 -14.57 -4.41
N TYR A 26 -8.10 -15.67 -4.34
CA TYR A 26 -6.87 -15.84 -5.13
C TYR A 26 -7.18 -15.96 -6.63
N VAL A 27 -6.53 -15.13 -7.42
CA VAL A 27 -6.55 -15.11 -8.89
C VAL A 27 -5.13 -15.28 -9.40
N LEU A 28 -4.90 -16.38 -10.11
CA LEU A 28 -3.57 -16.71 -10.66
C LEU A 28 -3.17 -15.75 -11.78
N ASP A 29 -4.13 -15.32 -12.59
CA ASP A 29 -3.92 -14.46 -13.74
C ASP A 29 -5.17 -13.61 -14.00
N TYR A 30 -5.06 -12.30 -13.77
CA TYR A 30 -6.15 -11.35 -13.98
C TYR A 30 -6.47 -11.10 -15.47
N SER A 31 -5.63 -11.58 -16.39
CA SER A 31 -5.93 -11.54 -17.83
C SER A 31 -6.95 -12.61 -18.25
N SER A 32 -7.23 -13.60 -17.39
CA SER A 32 -8.24 -14.62 -17.65
C SER A 32 -9.62 -14.16 -17.19
N ASN A 33 -10.51 -13.87 -18.14
CA ASN A 33 -11.89 -13.48 -17.87
C ASN A 33 -12.64 -14.53 -17.02
N ILE A 34 -12.41 -15.83 -17.24
CA ILE A 34 -13.11 -16.91 -16.53
C ILE A 34 -12.69 -16.98 -15.05
N ILE A 35 -11.39 -16.91 -14.77
CA ILE A 35 -10.87 -17.04 -13.40
C ILE A 35 -11.25 -15.79 -12.59
N THR A 36 -11.18 -14.62 -13.21
CA THR A 36 -11.56 -13.35 -12.59
C THR A 36 -13.06 -13.31 -12.28
N GLU A 37 -13.91 -13.80 -13.19
CA GLU A 37 -15.36 -13.92 -12.95
C GLU A 37 -15.65 -14.79 -11.72
N LEU A 38 -15.04 -15.98 -11.63
CA LEU A 38 -15.24 -16.90 -10.50
C LEU A 38 -14.80 -16.30 -9.16
N ALA A 39 -13.77 -15.46 -9.16
CA ALA A 39 -13.33 -14.74 -7.98
C ALA A 39 -14.31 -13.64 -7.58
N VAL A 40 -14.81 -12.86 -8.53
CA VAL A 40 -15.79 -11.79 -8.29
C VAL A 40 -17.14 -12.34 -7.80
N LEU A 41 -17.52 -13.55 -8.24
CA LEU A 41 -18.72 -14.24 -7.74
C LEU A 41 -18.67 -14.53 -6.24
N GLN A 42 -17.48 -14.54 -5.61
CA GLN A 42 -17.34 -14.48 -4.16
C GLN A 42 -17.47 -13.03 -3.65
N SER A 43 -18.54 -12.36 -4.07
CA SER A 43 -18.74 -10.90 -4.02
C SER A 43 -18.44 -10.26 -2.66
N GLY A 44 -18.81 -10.92 -1.57
CA GLY A 44 -18.50 -10.45 -0.21
C GLY A 44 -16.99 -10.40 0.07
N ARG A 45 -16.27 -11.48 -0.23
CA ARG A 45 -14.81 -11.55 -0.03
C ARG A 45 -14.06 -10.58 -0.93
N TRP A 46 -14.47 -10.53 -2.20
CA TRP A 46 -13.91 -9.60 -3.18
C TRP A 46 -14.07 -8.15 -2.73
N LEU A 47 -15.31 -7.73 -2.43
CA LEU A 47 -15.62 -6.36 -2.03
C LEU A 47 -14.91 -5.97 -0.74
N TRP A 48 -15.04 -6.78 0.32
CA TRP A 48 -14.47 -6.44 1.61
C TRP A 48 -12.94 -6.46 1.60
N GLY A 49 -12.32 -7.41 0.90
CA GLY A 49 -10.86 -7.44 0.77
C GLY A 49 -10.31 -6.15 0.16
N HIS A 50 -10.91 -5.70 -0.94
CA HIS A 50 -10.54 -4.46 -1.59
C HIS A 50 -10.83 -3.21 -0.74
N ILE A 51 -11.98 -3.12 -0.06
CA ILE A 51 -12.30 -2.00 0.84
C ILE A 51 -11.30 -1.92 2.00
N ILE A 52 -10.99 -3.05 2.64
CA ILE A 52 -10.03 -3.09 3.76
C ILE A 52 -8.64 -2.67 3.27
N SER A 53 -8.20 -3.14 2.10
CA SER A 53 -6.94 -2.70 1.49
C SER A 53 -6.93 -1.21 1.13
N ALA A 54 -8.03 -0.67 0.62
CA ALA A 54 -8.17 0.77 0.36
C ALA A 54 -8.04 1.59 1.65
N LEU A 55 -8.70 1.14 2.73
CA LEU A 55 -8.59 1.76 4.04
C LEU A 55 -7.16 1.66 4.60
N ALA A 56 -6.44 0.57 4.33
CA ALA A 56 -5.04 0.45 4.70
C ALA A 56 -4.18 1.53 4.02
N PHE A 57 -4.35 1.77 2.71
CA PHE A 57 -3.65 2.88 2.04
C PHE A 57 -4.07 4.26 2.57
N GLY A 58 -5.32 4.44 2.99
CA GLY A 58 -5.74 5.61 3.76
C GLY A 58 -5.01 5.74 5.09
N TRP A 59 -4.82 4.63 5.82
CA TRP A 59 -4.05 4.59 7.06
C TRP A 59 -2.56 4.89 6.84
N ALA A 60 -1.98 4.48 5.71
CA ALA A 60 -0.61 4.80 5.36
C ALA A 60 -0.36 6.33 5.27
N ILE A 61 -1.38 7.12 4.95
CA ILE A 61 -1.30 8.59 4.97
C ILE A 61 -1.14 9.10 6.41
N ILE A 62 -1.85 8.49 7.36
CA ILE A 62 -1.71 8.80 8.79
C ILE A 62 -0.29 8.43 9.23
N VAL A 63 0.19 7.23 8.90
CA VAL A 63 1.57 6.81 9.17
C VAL A 63 2.57 7.83 8.62
N ALA A 64 2.39 8.25 7.38
CA ALA A 64 3.25 9.24 6.74
C ALA A 64 3.22 10.58 7.45
N HIS A 65 2.05 11.05 7.89
CA HIS A 65 1.94 12.27 8.69
C HIS A 65 2.77 12.19 9.98
N TYR A 66 2.69 11.08 10.71
CA TYR A 66 3.46 10.91 11.95
C TYR A 66 4.96 10.82 11.69
N ILE A 67 5.40 10.07 10.68
CA ILE A 67 6.82 10.02 10.29
C ILE A 67 7.32 11.40 9.84
N SER A 68 6.58 12.10 8.99
CA SER A 68 6.96 13.43 8.51
C SER A 68 7.00 14.47 9.61
N ARG A 69 6.09 14.38 10.60
CA ARG A 69 6.14 15.21 11.80
C ARG A 69 7.36 14.88 12.68
N TYR A 70 7.73 13.60 12.79
CA TYR A 70 8.94 13.19 13.47
C TYR A 70 10.19 13.77 12.79
N LEU A 71 10.26 13.68 11.46
CA LEU A 71 11.33 14.27 10.64
C LEU A 71 11.37 15.80 10.78
N TYR A 72 10.22 16.47 10.85
CA TYR A 72 10.14 17.91 11.06
C TYR A 72 10.82 18.35 12.36
N TYR A 73 10.53 17.67 13.48
CA TYR A 73 11.11 18.01 14.78
C TYR A 73 12.60 17.66 14.89
N ASN A 74 13.12 16.85 13.98
CA ASN A 74 14.55 16.48 13.89
C ASN A 74 15.24 17.18 12.69
N GLU A 75 14.80 18.39 12.35
CA GLU A 75 15.40 19.27 11.34
C GLU A 75 15.41 18.73 9.88
N GLN A 76 14.70 17.63 9.59
CA GLN A 76 14.53 17.07 8.25
C GLN A 76 13.22 17.52 7.58
N ASN A 77 12.82 18.78 7.78
CA ASN A 77 11.53 19.31 7.32
C ASN A 77 11.30 19.14 5.80
N ARG A 78 12.29 19.48 4.96
CA ARG A 78 12.15 19.41 3.49
C ARG A 78 11.85 17.98 3.02
N ILE A 79 12.58 17.01 3.55
CA ILE A 79 12.42 15.59 3.20
C ILE A 79 11.08 15.08 3.73
N GLY A 80 10.74 15.39 4.99
CA GLY A 80 9.47 14.99 5.58
C GLY A 80 8.25 15.57 4.84
N THR A 81 8.31 16.83 4.41
CA THR A 81 7.23 17.48 3.67
C THR A 81 7.08 16.89 2.27
N PHE A 82 8.19 16.74 1.54
CA PHE A 82 8.16 16.17 0.20
C PHE A 82 7.66 14.72 0.21
N SER A 83 8.13 13.92 1.16
CA SER A 83 7.70 12.54 1.30
C SER A 83 6.23 12.42 1.67
N LEU A 84 5.71 13.31 2.54
CA LEU A 84 4.29 13.34 2.89
C LEU A 84 3.42 13.56 1.66
N TYR A 85 3.73 14.56 0.83
CA TYR A 85 2.93 14.84 -0.37
C TYR A 85 2.92 13.67 -1.34
N LEU A 86 4.07 13.02 -1.55
CA LEU A 86 4.15 11.82 -2.37
C LEU A 86 3.32 10.68 -1.77
N THR A 87 3.45 10.39 -0.49
CA THR A 87 2.68 9.30 0.15
C THR A 87 1.18 9.59 0.16
N VAL A 88 0.76 10.85 0.36
CA VAL A 88 -0.66 11.27 0.26
C VAL A 88 -1.19 11.03 -1.15
N ALA A 89 -0.52 11.58 -2.17
CA ALA A 89 -0.96 11.45 -3.54
C ALA A 89 -1.01 9.98 -3.99
N GLY A 90 0.05 9.22 -3.71
CA GLY A 90 0.12 7.80 -4.03
C GLY A 90 -0.90 6.97 -3.24
N GLY A 91 -1.07 7.24 -1.95
CA GLY A 91 -2.01 6.54 -1.08
C GLY A 91 -3.47 6.76 -1.49
N ILE A 92 -3.84 7.98 -1.88
CA ILE A 92 -5.18 8.29 -2.42
C ILE A 92 -5.43 7.52 -3.72
N LEU A 93 -4.47 7.53 -4.65
CA LEU A 93 -4.59 6.80 -5.91
C LEU A 93 -4.71 5.28 -5.68
N MET A 94 -3.90 4.71 -4.78
CA MET A 94 -3.99 3.31 -4.41
C MET A 94 -5.34 2.97 -3.78
N ALA A 95 -5.84 3.81 -2.86
CA ALA A 95 -7.14 3.60 -2.24
C ALA A 95 -8.29 3.69 -3.26
N ALA A 96 -8.21 4.64 -4.19
CA ALA A 96 -9.18 4.80 -5.27
C ALA A 96 -9.16 3.60 -6.23
N GLY A 97 -7.97 3.13 -6.63
CA GLY A 97 -7.79 1.93 -7.46
C GLY A 97 -8.38 0.70 -6.78
N MET A 98 -8.00 0.43 -5.51
CA MET A 98 -8.53 -0.71 -4.75
C MET A 98 -10.06 -0.61 -4.62
N GLY A 99 -10.59 0.58 -4.32
CA GLY A 99 -12.03 0.79 -4.22
C GLY A 99 -12.77 0.55 -5.54
N ALA A 100 -12.21 1.02 -6.66
CA ALA A 100 -12.78 0.82 -7.99
C ALA A 100 -12.79 -0.67 -8.37
N ASP A 101 -11.68 -1.39 -8.18
CA ASP A 101 -11.59 -2.83 -8.43
C ASP A 101 -12.46 -3.65 -7.47
N GLY A 102 -12.69 -3.18 -6.24
CA GLY A 102 -13.59 -3.84 -5.30
C GLY A 102 -15.07 -3.69 -5.65
N ILE A 103 -15.51 -2.46 -5.94
CA ILE A 103 -16.92 -2.11 -6.13
C ILE A 103 -17.38 -2.38 -7.56
N GLY A 104 -16.55 -2.03 -8.56
CA GLY A 104 -16.91 -2.02 -9.96
C GLY A 104 -17.37 -3.38 -10.51
N PRO A 105 -16.56 -4.44 -10.41
CA PRO A 105 -16.93 -5.79 -10.85
C PRO A 105 -18.21 -6.29 -10.18
N VAL A 106 -18.34 -6.07 -8.86
CA VAL A 106 -19.52 -6.49 -8.09
C VAL A 106 -20.78 -5.73 -8.52
N ALA A 107 -20.67 -4.43 -8.78
CA ALA A 107 -21.78 -3.62 -9.28
C ALA A 107 -22.22 -4.07 -10.69
N THR A 108 -21.27 -4.41 -11.57
CA THR A 108 -21.55 -4.92 -12.91
C THR A 108 -22.29 -6.27 -12.87
N VAL A 109 -21.84 -7.19 -12.01
CA VAL A 109 -22.51 -8.48 -11.79
C VAL A 109 -23.93 -8.30 -11.24
N ASN A 110 -24.09 -7.43 -10.24
CA ASN A 110 -25.41 -7.11 -9.67
C ASN A 110 -26.34 -6.40 -10.68
N GLY A 111 -25.77 -5.72 -11.68
CA GLY A 111 -26.49 -5.13 -12.81
C GLY A 111 -26.91 -6.13 -13.90
N GLY A 112 -26.55 -7.40 -13.76
CA GLY A 112 -26.91 -8.47 -14.70
C GLY A 112 -25.92 -8.70 -15.84
N ALA A 113 -24.74 -8.07 -15.80
CA ALA A 113 -23.66 -8.27 -16.79
C ALA A 113 -22.52 -9.13 -16.19
N GLN A 114 -21.59 -9.59 -17.02
CA GLN A 114 -20.39 -10.29 -16.56
C GLN A 114 -19.37 -9.29 -16.00
N ALA A 115 -18.60 -9.67 -14.99
CA ALA A 115 -17.56 -8.83 -14.40
C ALA A 115 -16.47 -8.43 -15.43
N SER A 116 -16.21 -9.28 -16.42
CA SER A 116 -15.30 -8.99 -17.55
C SER A 116 -15.60 -7.66 -18.25
N VAL A 117 -16.88 -7.27 -18.35
CA VAL A 117 -17.30 -6.00 -18.98
C VAL A 117 -16.69 -4.79 -18.27
N PHE A 118 -16.56 -4.85 -16.94
CA PHE A 118 -15.87 -3.82 -16.19
C PHE A 118 -14.38 -3.79 -16.53
N PHE A 119 -13.70 -4.94 -16.48
CA PHE A 119 -12.26 -5.00 -16.74
C PHE A 119 -11.91 -4.58 -18.18
N GLU A 120 -12.75 -4.91 -19.16
CA GLU A 120 -12.59 -4.46 -20.54
C GLU A 120 -12.82 -2.95 -20.69
N GLY A 121 -13.79 -2.39 -19.96
CA GLY A 121 -14.15 -0.97 -20.05
C GLY A 121 -13.23 -0.03 -19.24
N SER A 122 -12.79 -0.44 -18.06
CA SER A 122 -12.03 0.39 -17.11
C SER A 122 -10.66 -0.18 -16.72
N GLY A 123 -10.30 -1.39 -17.15
CA GLY A 123 -9.07 -2.06 -16.72
C GLY A 123 -7.81 -1.26 -16.99
N MET A 124 -7.70 -0.61 -18.16
CA MET A 124 -6.54 0.25 -18.47
C MET A 124 -6.44 1.44 -17.50
N ILE A 125 -7.55 2.13 -17.25
CA ILE A 125 -7.59 3.31 -16.39
C ILE A 125 -7.21 2.94 -14.95
N ILE A 126 -7.81 1.86 -14.43
CA ILE A 126 -7.57 1.43 -13.05
C ILE A 126 -6.13 0.93 -12.89
N THR A 127 -5.63 0.16 -13.86
CA THR A 127 -4.22 -0.26 -13.89
C THR A 127 -3.26 0.94 -13.86
N ILE A 128 -3.53 1.98 -14.66
CA ILE A 128 -2.73 3.22 -14.65
C ILE A 128 -2.80 3.90 -13.28
N ILE A 129 -3.98 4.01 -12.69
CA ILE A 129 -4.17 4.59 -11.34
C ILE A 129 -3.33 3.82 -10.32
N PHE A 130 -3.34 2.49 -10.36
CA PHE A 130 -2.50 1.66 -9.49
C PHE A 130 -1.02 1.87 -9.72
N MET A 131 -0.54 1.81 -10.97
CA MET A 131 0.88 1.96 -11.26
C MET A 131 1.40 3.35 -10.88
N VAL A 132 0.65 4.42 -11.19
CA VAL A 132 1.03 5.76 -10.76
C VAL A 132 0.97 5.87 -9.24
N GLY A 133 -0.10 5.35 -8.63
CA GLY A 133 -0.30 5.37 -7.18
C GLY A 133 0.84 4.70 -6.42
N ILE A 134 1.20 3.48 -6.79
CA ILE A 134 2.24 2.70 -6.11
C ILE A 134 3.63 3.31 -6.31
N ILE A 135 3.94 3.83 -7.51
CA ILE A 135 5.23 4.47 -7.80
C ILE A 135 5.38 5.74 -6.97
N VAL A 136 4.36 6.60 -6.99
CA VAL A 136 4.35 7.86 -6.23
C VAL A 136 4.41 7.56 -4.72
N PHE A 137 3.64 6.58 -4.24
CA PHE A 137 3.67 6.12 -2.85
C PHE A 137 5.06 5.60 -2.45
N GLY A 138 5.67 4.75 -3.28
CA GLY A 138 6.97 4.14 -3.03
C GLY A 138 8.10 5.16 -3.02
N PHE A 139 8.06 6.20 -3.86
CA PHE A 139 8.98 7.33 -3.76
C PHE A 139 8.81 8.10 -2.44
N GLY A 140 7.56 8.28 -1.98
CA GLY A 140 7.29 8.85 -0.65
C GLY A 140 7.94 8.03 0.47
N LEU A 141 7.73 6.71 0.44
CA LEU A 141 8.30 5.76 1.40
C LEU A 141 9.84 5.77 1.38
N ILE A 142 10.47 5.77 0.21
CA ILE A 142 11.94 5.85 0.07
C ILE A 142 12.47 7.15 0.72
N ASN A 143 11.82 8.29 0.48
CA ASN A 143 12.23 9.54 1.09
C ASN A 143 12.07 9.52 2.62
N GLN A 144 11.04 8.86 3.16
CA GLN A 144 10.90 8.66 4.60
C GLN A 144 12.03 7.81 5.17
N ILE A 145 12.37 6.69 4.52
CA ILE A 145 13.48 5.82 4.92
C ILE A 145 14.80 6.59 4.94
N ILE A 146 15.09 7.37 3.89
CA ILE A 146 16.28 8.22 3.82
C ILE A 146 16.29 9.25 4.95
N GLY A 147 15.16 9.94 5.17
CA GLY A 147 15.04 10.93 6.24
C GLY A 147 15.29 10.34 7.62
N LEU A 148 14.71 9.16 7.90
CA LEU A 148 14.86 8.46 9.17
C LEU A 148 16.28 7.91 9.37
N GLY A 149 16.96 7.49 8.29
CA GLY A 149 18.38 7.12 8.33
C GLY A 149 19.29 8.30 8.71
N ARG A 150 19.04 9.49 8.14
CA ARG A 150 19.84 10.70 8.42
C ARG A 150 19.82 11.15 9.88
N ILE A 151 18.74 10.84 10.59
CA ILE A 151 18.57 11.19 12.00
C ILE A 151 18.84 10.01 12.94
N GLY A 152 19.39 8.91 12.44
CA GLY A 152 19.84 7.79 13.25
C GLY A 152 18.76 6.82 13.74
N VAL A 153 17.50 6.96 13.31
CA VAL A 153 16.44 5.99 13.66
C VAL A 153 16.66 4.64 12.96
N ILE A 154 17.16 4.68 11.72
CA ILE A 154 17.45 3.49 10.92
C ILE A 154 18.97 3.36 10.79
N PRO A 155 19.57 2.24 11.23
CA PRO A 155 20.99 1.98 11.00
C PRO A 155 21.31 1.93 9.51
N ASP A 156 22.50 2.40 9.12
CA ASP A 156 22.90 2.56 7.71
C ASP A 156 22.66 1.31 6.84
N ILE A 157 22.98 0.12 7.37
CA ILE A 157 22.78 -1.13 6.63
C ILE A 157 21.30 -1.41 6.34
N PHE A 158 20.41 -1.06 7.26
CA PHE A 158 18.97 -1.25 7.10
C PHE A 158 18.36 -0.22 6.15
N VAL A 159 18.93 0.97 6.01
CA VAL A 159 18.46 1.96 5.03
C VAL A 159 18.46 1.37 3.62
N TYR A 160 19.56 0.74 3.20
CA TYR A 160 19.68 0.13 1.88
C TYR A 160 18.72 -1.05 1.68
N VAL A 161 18.58 -1.90 2.70
CA VAL A 161 17.65 -3.04 2.67
C VAL A 161 16.21 -2.55 2.52
N LEU A 162 15.79 -1.57 3.31
CA LEU A 162 14.44 -1.03 3.27
C LEU A 162 14.14 -0.30 1.96
N ILE A 163 15.12 0.40 1.37
CA ILE A 163 14.99 1.00 0.04
C ILE A 163 14.81 -0.09 -1.03
N ALA A 164 15.61 -1.17 -0.99
CA ALA A 164 15.45 -2.28 -1.92
C ALA A 164 14.06 -2.93 -1.79
N CYS A 165 13.58 -3.14 -0.57
CA CYS A 165 12.23 -3.63 -0.31
C CYS A 165 11.16 -2.65 -0.84
N ALA A 166 11.34 -1.34 -0.71
CA ALA A 166 10.42 -0.35 -1.26
C ALA A 166 10.41 -0.35 -2.81
N ILE A 167 11.55 -0.59 -3.44
CA ILE A 167 11.63 -0.75 -4.91
C ILE A 167 10.89 -2.02 -5.34
N LEU A 168 11.10 -3.14 -4.66
CA LEU A 168 10.36 -4.37 -4.92
C LEU A 168 8.86 -4.16 -4.69
N PHE A 169 8.46 -3.42 -3.66
CA PHE A 169 7.07 -3.13 -3.34
C PHE A 169 6.38 -2.40 -4.51
N MET A 170 7.07 -1.44 -5.13
CA MET A 170 6.59 -0.80 -6.36
C MET A 170 6.55 -1.76 -7.54
N GLY A 171 7.58 -2.59 -7.72
CA GLY A 171 7.69 -3.52 -8.84
C GLY A 171 6.62 -4.62 -8.84
N PHE A 172 6.26 -5.15 -7.67
CA PHE A 172 5.28 -6.23 -7.56
C PHE A 172 3.85 -5.79 -7.92
N ALA A 173 3.55 -4.49 -7.88
CA ALA A 173 2.26 -3.97 -8.35
C ALA A 173 2.08 -4.09 -9.87
N ALA A 174 3.15 -4.33 -10.63
CA ALA A 174 3.06 -4.60 -12.07
C ALA A 174 2.70 -6.06 -12.39
N LEU A 175 2.66 -6.97 -11.41
CA LEU A 175 2.26 -8.35 -11.65
C LEU A 175 0.72 -8.46 -11.70
N PRO A 176 0.11 -8.87 -12.83
CA PRO A 176 -1.34 -9.00 -12.96
C PRO A 176 -1.84 -10.31 -12.32
N SER A 177 -1.54 -10.51 -11.04
CA SER A 177 -1.98 -11.68 -10.27
C SER A 177 -2.11 -11.36 -8.78
N SER A 178 -2.84 -12.20 -8.04
CA SER A 178 -2.87 -12.13 -6.58
C SER A 178 -1.49 -12.32 -5.94
N MET A 179 -0.53 -12.97 -6.63
CA MET A 179 0.85 -13.07 -6.13
C MET A 179 1.52 -11.71 -6.03
N GLY A 180 1.24 -10.78 -6.95
CA GLY A 180 1.70 -9.40 -6.85
C GLY A 180 1.19 -8.73 -5.58
N LEU A 181 -0.11 -8.84 -5.30
CA LEU A 181 -0.73 -8.32 -4.08
C LEU A 181 -0.14 -8.98 -2.82
N TYR A 182 0.06 -10.29 -2.81
CA TYR A 182 0.67 -11.00 -1.68
C TYR A 182 2.11 -10.53 -1.41
N CYS A 183 2.90 -10.30 -2.45
CA CYS A 183 4.24 -9.74 -2.31
C CYS A 183 4.21 -8.31 -1.76
N ILE A 184 3.24 -7.48 -2.19
CA ILE A 184 3.02 -6.13 -1.63
C ILE A 184 2.68 -6.22 -0.13
N ALA A 185 1.76 -7.10 0.26
CA ALA A 185 1.41 -7.32 1.67
C ALA A 185 2.64 -7.73 2.49
N TYR A 186 3.39 -8.72 2.01
CA TYR A 186 4.60 -9.21 2.65
C TYR A 186 5.66 -8.11 2.81
N LEU A 187 5.93 -7.34 1.75
CA LEU A 187 6.90 -6.24 1.80
C LEU A 187 6.42 -5.10 2.69
N SER A 188 5.12 -4.85 2.78
CA SER A 188 4.58 -3.89 3.74
C SER A 188 4.90 -4.31 5.19
N VAL A 189 4.73 -5.60 5.53
CA VAL A 189 5.07 -6.13 6.85
C VAL A 189 6.56 -6.01 7.11
N LEU A 190 7.40 -6.36 6.14
CA LEU A 190 8.85 -6.28 6.29
C LEU A 190 9.30 -4.82 6.51
N ILE A 191 8.81 -3.88 5.70
CA ILE A 191 9.22 -2.47 5.79
C ILE A 191 8.64 -1.82 7.04
N TYR A 192 7.31 -1.79 7.17
CA TYR A 192 6.65 -1.07 8.25
C TYR A 192 6.76 -1.80 9.59
N GLY A 193 6.82 -3.13 9.60
CA GLY A 193 7.14 -3.89 10.82
C GLY A 193 8.56 -3.59 11.31
N CYS A 194 9.54 -3.55 10.42
CA CYS A 194 10.90 -3.13 10.77
C CYS A 194 10.93 -1.69 11.29
N LEU A 195 10.29 -0.74 10.60
CA LEU A 195 10.19 0.64 11.06
C LEU A 195 9.53 0.74 12.45
N SER A 196 8.44 0.02 12.69
CA SER A 196 7.78 -0.01 14.00
C SER A 196 8.74 -0.47 15.10
N VAL A 197 9.50 -1.55 14.85
CA VAL A 197 10.48 -2.06 15.81
C VAL A 197 11.60 -1.05 16.04
N LEU A 198 12.11 -0.41 14.99
CA LEU A 198 13.15 0.61 15.09
C LEU A 198 12.69 1.83 15.89
N PHE A 199 11.45 2.30 15.70
CA PHE A 199 10.88 3.36 16.53
C PHE A 199 10.75 2.96 18.00
N CYS A 200 10.46 1.69 18.32
CA CYS A 200 10.46 1.23 19.71
C CYS A 200 11.85 1.30 20.36
N PHE A 201 12.92 1.16 19.57
CA PHE A 201 14.30 1.14 20.06
C PHE A 201 15.05 2.47 19.89
N SER A 202 14.51 3.43 19.14
CA SER A 202 15.15 4.74 19.00
C SER A 202 15.03 5.51 20.30
N GLU A 203 16.17 5.75 20.96
CA GLU A 203 16.28 6.65 22.10
C GLU A 203 16.04 8.11 21.63
N THR A 204 15.31 8.88 22.44
CA THR A 204 14.99 10.29 22.19
C THR A 204 16.19 11.20 22.32
#